data_AF-A0A7J2ME00-F1
#
_entry.id   AF-A0A7J2ME00-F1
#
_cell.length_a   1.000
_cell.length_b   1.000
_cell.length_c   1.000
_cell.angle_alpha   90.00
_cell.angle_beta   90.00
_cell.angle_gamma   90.00
#
_symmetry.space_group_name_H-M   'P 1'
#
loop_
_entity.id
_entity.type
_entity.pdbx_description
1 polymer ?
#
loop_
_entity_poly.entity_id
_entity_poly.type
_entity_poly.pdbx_seq_one_letter_code
_entity_poly.pdbx_strand_id
1 'polypeptide(L)' 'MYRNIAGRRGKKRALIAVGHQILIEICRVLKTGDRYQDAGAEAVTERRLKNREQRMVRELKRCGYDVSKVVT' A
#
# COMPACT_ATOMS: atom_id res chain seq x y z
N MET A 1 5.54 -9.38 -1.94
CA MET A 1 4.76 -9.23 -0.70
C MET A 1 4.98 -10.38 0.28
N TYR A 2 4.77 -11.62 -0.14
CA TYR A 2 4.89 -12.82 0.70
C TYR A 2 6.18 -12.90 1.52
N ARG A 3 7.36 -12.77 0.90
CA ARG A 3 8.67 -12.87 1.59
C ARG A 3 8.81 -11.87 2.75
N ASN A 4 8.35 -10.62 2.55
CA ASN A 4 8.42 -9.57 3.57
C ASN A 4 7.50 -9.85 4.77
N ILE A 5 6.31 -10.39 4.50
CA ILE A 5 5.34 -10.70 5.56
C ILE A 5 5.72 -12.01 6.26
N ALA A 6 6.17 -13.01 5.51
CA ALA A 6 6.62 -14.29 6.05
C ALA A 6 7.81 -14.10 7.00
N GLY A 7 8.77 -13.25 6.64
CA GLY A 7 9.92 -12.94 7.49
C GLY A 7 9.57 -12.21 8.80
N ARG A 8 8.49 -11.41 8.83
CA ARG A 8 8.09 -10.64 10.03
C ARG A 8 6.97 -11.26 10.85
N ARG A 9 6.09 -12.04 10.23
CA ARG A 9 4.81 -12.49 10.81
C ARG A 9 4.51 -13.99 10.59
N GLY A 10 5.41 -14.72 9.94
CA GLY A 10 5.28 -16.15 9.68
C GLY A 10 4.47 -16.51 8.43
N LYS A 11 4.64 -17.75 7.96
CA LYS A 11 4.11 -18.24 6.67
C LYS A 11 2.58 -18.17 6.58
N LYS A 12 1.85 -18.55 7.64
CA LYS A 12 0.38 -18.53 7.67
C LYS A 12 -0.19 -17.13 7.44
N ARG A 13 0.33 -16.12 8.17
CA ARG A 13 -0.10 -14.73 8.02
C ARG A 13 0.29 -14.14 6.66
N ALA A 14 1.39 -14.60 6.08
CA ALA A 14 1.79 -14.20 4.73
C ALA A 14 0.82 -14.70 3.66
N LEU A 15 0.35 -15.95 3.76
CA LEU A 15 -0.66 -16.50 2.84
C LEU A 15 -1.99 -15.74 2.94
N ILE A 16 -2.48 -15.50 4.15
CA ILE A 16 -3.73 -14.74 4.37
C ILE A 16 -3.61 -13.33 3.75
N ALA A 17 -2.47 -12.66 3.94
CA ALA A 17 -2.26 -11.33 3.38
C ALA A 17 -2.26 -11.33 1.84
N VAL A 18 -1.72 -12.38 1.21
CA VAL A 18 -1.77 -12.55 -0.24
C VAL A 18 -3.21 -12.78 -0.71
N GLY A 19 -3.95 -13.70 -0.07
CA GLY A 19 -5.35 -13.95 -0.41
C GLY A 19 -6.25 -12.73 -0.24
N HIS A 20 -6.05 -11.96 0.83
CA HIS A 20 -6.77 -10.71 1.05
C HIS A 20 -6.51 -9.67 -0.06
N GLN A 21 -5.28 -9.57 -0.55
CA GLN A 21 -4.95 -8.67 -1.66
C GLN A 21 -5.70 -9.08 -2.95
N ILE A 22 -5.67 -10.38 -3.29
CA ILE A 22 -6.37 -10.92 -4.47
C ILE A 22 -7.89 -10.64 -4.37
N LEU A 23 -8.49 -10.84 -3.20
CA LEU A 23 -9.92 -10.58 -2.99
C LEU A 23 -10.26 -9.08 -3.16
N ILE A 24 -9.40 -8.17 -2.70
CA ILE A 24 -9.61 -6.73 -2.90
C ILE A 24 -9.57 -6.37 -4.39
N GLU A 25 -8.63 -6.95 -5.13
CA GLU A 25 -8.51 -6.71 -6.57
C GLU A 25 -9.74 -7.22 -7.33
N ILE A 26 -10.18 -8.44 -7.04
CA ILE A 26 -11.42 -9.02 -7.60
C ILE A 26 -12.62 -8.15 -7.22
N CYS A 27 -12.78 -7.78 -5.96
CA CYS A 27 -13.88 -6.94 -5.50
C CYS A 27 -13.89 -5.57 -6.18
N ARG A 28 -12.72 -4.97 -6.43
CA ARG A 28 -12.62 -3.70 -7.17
C ARG A 28 -13.09 -3.86 -8.61
N VAL A 29 -12.63 -4.90 -9.31
CA VAL A 29 -13.05 -5.19 -10.69
C VAL A 29 -14.55 -5.43 -10.77
N LEU A 30 -15.08 -6.29 -9.91
CA LEU A 30 -16.51 -6.59 -9.87
C LEU A 30 -17.37 -5.37 -9.54
N LYS A 31 -16.90 -4.48 -8.65
CA LYS A 31 -17.66 -3.30 -8.23
C LYS A 31 -17.62 -2.17 -9.26
N THR A 32 -16.51 -2.02 -9.98
CA THR A 32 -16.30 -0.88 -10.90
C THR A 32 -16.69 -1.24 -12.35
N GLY A 33 -16.75 -2.54 -12.68
CA GLY A 33 -17.01 -3.02 -14.05
C GLY A 33 -15.83 -2.83 -15.01
N ASP A 34 -14.75 -2.18 -14.55
CA ASP A 34 -13.54 -1.96 -15.31
C ASP A 34 -12.76 -3.26 -15.52
N ARG A 35 -12.05 -3.34 -16.66
CA ARG A 35 -11.14 -4.46 -16.93
C ARG A 35 -10.09 -4.56 -15.83
N TYR A 36 -9.76 -5.79 -15.43
CA TYR A 36 -8.64 -6.02 -14.52
C TYR A 36 -7.36 -5.43 -15.13
N GLN A 37 -6.93 -4.30 -14.59
CA GLN A 37 -5.58 -3.80 -14.77
C GLN A 37 -4.75 -4.40 -13.64
N ASP A 38 -3.76 -5.21 -14.01
CA ASP A 38 -2.73 -5.60 -13.06
C ASP A 38 -1.98 -4.32 -12.67
N ALA A 39 -2.41 -3.75 -11.56
CA ALA A 39 -1.73 -2.67 -10.89
C ALA A 39 -0.45 -3.28 -10.30
N GLY A 40 0.53 -3.51 -11.18
CA GLY A 40 1.70 -4.33 -10.93
C GLY A 40 2.64 -3.72 -9.89
N ALA A 41 3.94 -4.01 -10.02
CA ALA A 41 4.94 -3.53 -9.09
C ALA A 41 4.94 -1.99 -8.92
N GLU A 42 4.52 -1.24 -9.94
CA GLU A 42 4.44 0.21 -9.95
C GLU A 42 3.39 0.75 -8.96
N ALA A 43 2.15 0.27 -9.02
CA ALA A 43 1.09 0.74 -8.12
C ALA A 43 1.39 0.40 -6.64
N VAL A 44 2.05 -0.73 -6.38
CA VAL A 44 2.53 -1.07 -5.03
C VAL A 44 3.65 -0.12 -4.60
N THR A 45 4.52 0.27 -5.52
CA THR A 45 5.61 1.21 -5.25
C THR A 45 5.08 2.61 -4.99
N GLU A 46 4.14 3.10 -5.79
CA GLU A 46 3.44 4.38 -5.55
C GLU A 46 2.74 4.42 -4.20
N ARG A 47 2.01 3.36 -3.84
CA ARG A 47 1.39 3.26 -2.50
C ARG A 47 2.42 3.30 -1.39
N ARG A 48 3.57 2.63 -1.55
CA ARG A 48 4.66 2.67 -0.56
C ARG A 48 5.26 4.07 -0.45
N LEU A 49 5.49 4.75 -1.57
CA LEU A 49 5.97 6.12 -1.60
C LEU A 49 5.00 7.05 -0.88
N LYS A 50 3.72 7.01 -1.21
CA LYS A 50 2.67 7.79 -0.55
C LYS A 50 2.61 7.53 0.96
N ASN A 51 2.68 6.26 1.38
CA ASN A 51 2.71 5.91 2.81
C ASN A 51 3.97 6.44 3.51
N ARG A 52 5.12 6.44 2.82
CA ARG A 52 6.38 6.99 3.32
C ARG A 52 6.30 8.50 3.45
N GLU A 53 5.80 9.21 2.44
CA GLU A 53 5.54 10.65 2.49
C GLU A 53 4.65 11.00 3.68
N GLN A 54 3.51 10.32 3.84
CA GLN A 54 2.59 10.55 4.96
C GLN A 54 3.21 10.26 6.32
N ARG A 55 4.12 9.28 6.40
CA ARG A 55 4.87 9.02 7.63
C ARG A 55 5.82 10.18 7.94
N MET A 56 6.59 10.65 6.94
CA MET A 56 7.51 11.77 7.10
C MET A 56 6.79 13.05 7.50
N VAL A 57 5.65 13.37 6.86
CA VAL A 57 4.82 14.52 7.24
C VAL A 57 4.36 14.41 8.70
N ARG A 58 3.93 13.22 9.14
CA ARG A 58 3.53 13.01 10.54
C ARG A 58 4.70 13.15 11.52
N GLU A 59 5.89 12.70 11.16
CA GLU A 59 7.09 12.82 11.98
C GLU A 59 7.53 14.29 12.11
N LEU A 60 7.55 15.04 11.01
CA LEU A 60 7.88 16.47 11.03
C LEU A 60 6.86 17.29 11.83
N LYS A 61 5.56 17.01 11.66
CA LYS A 61 4.51 17.64 12.47
C LYS A 61 4.67 17.39 13.97
N ARG A 62 5.13 16.20 14.37
CA ARG A 62 5.41 15.89 15.79
C ARG A 62 6.57 16.69 16.35
N CYS A 63 7.51 17.10 15.51
CA CYS A 63 8.63 17.96 15.91
C CYS A 63 8.26 19.44 15.94
N GLY A 64 6.99 19.80 15.73
CA GLY A 64 6.51 21.19 15.77
C GLY A 64 6.64 21.95 14.45
N TYR A 65 7.02 21.28 13.36
CA TYR A 65 7.09 21.89 12.04
C TYR A 65 5.70 21.88 11.37
N ASP A 66 5.31 22.99 10.77
CA ASP A 66 4.18 23.01 9.84
C ASP A 66 4.65 22.54 8.46
N VAL A 67 3.96 21.56 7.90
CA VAL A 67 4.37 20.88 6.65
C VAL A 67 3.20 20.83 5.69
N SER A 68 3.38 21.51 4.56
CA SER A 68 2.47 21.52 3.42
C SER A 68 3.18 20.96 2.18
N LYS A 69 2.54 20.01 1.49
CA LYS A 69 3.04 19.55 0.18
C LYS A 69 2.70 20.63 -0.85
N VAL A 70 3.71 21.33 -1.35
CA VAL A 70 3.56 22.22 -2.50
C VAL A 70 3.72 21.36 -3.76
N VAL A 71 2.68 21.30 -4.58
CA VAL A 71 2.72 20.60 -5.87
C VAL A 71 3.12 21.66 -6.90
N THR A 72 4.35 21.58 -7.40
CA THR A 72 4.86 22.41 -8.50
C THR A 72 4.59 21.74 -9.83
#